data_AF-A0A0F9EJQ3-F1
#
_entry.id   AF-A0A0F9EJQ3-F1
#
_cell.length_a   1.000
_cell.length_b   1.000
_cell.length_c   1.000
_cell.angle_alpha   90.00
_cell.angle_beta   90.00
_cell.angle_gamma   90.00
#
_symmetry.space_group_name_H-M   'P 1'
#
loop_
_entity.id
_entity.type
_entity.pdbx_description
1 polymer ?
#
loop_
_entity_poly.entity_id
_entity_poly.type
_entity_poly.pdbx_seq_one_letter_code
_entity_poly.pdbx_strand_id
1 'polypeptide(L)'
;MLSSGAKSHAVLGELDPSYYPPALTGLRGNHPGSFDDAHGRALEDKSDWGPTTKLKEEYDLIVVGGGISGLSAAFFYQQEHGKDKKVLILENHGDFGGQCARNEHTIGDNTRLILGGSQTMVSPHARSKTVLKLYKDLGIDLERFKTAYDVDF
;
A
#
# COMPACT_ATOMS: atom_id res chain seq x y z
N MET A 1 -0.83 -18.25 1.09
CA MET A 1 0.44 -18.09 1.84
C MET A 1 1.57 -18.16 0.84
N LEU A 2 2.40 -17.12 0.75
CA LEU A 2 3.62 -17.18 -0.06
C LEU A 2 4.58 -18.19 0.57
N SER A 3 5.16 -19.09 -0.24
CA SER A 3 6.18 -20.01 0.23
C SER A 3 7.42 -19.24 0.65
N SER A 4 7.96 -19.56 1.82
CA SER A 4 9.23 -19.04 2.31
C SER A 4 10.35 -19.25 1.28
N GLY A 5 10.99 -18.17 0.81
CA GLY A 5 12.17 -18.23 -0.07
C GLY A 5 11.98 -17.70 -1.50
N ALA A 6 10.84 -17.10 -1.84
CA ALA A 6 10.65 -16.50 -3.15
C ALA A 6 11.46 -15.19 -3.30
N LYS A 7 12.38 -15.15 -4.28
CA LYS A 7 13.08 -13.90 -4.67
C LYS A 7 12.05 -12.91 -5.23
N SER A 8 12.24 -11.60 -5.02
CA SER A 8 11.26 -10.55 -5.37
C SER A 8 10.73 -10.59 -6.81
N HIS A 9 11.54 -11.07 -7.77
CA HIS A 9 11.14 -11.24 -9.18
C HIS A 9 10.39 -12.55 -9.45
N ALA A 10 10.60 -13.59 -8.63
CA ALA A 10 9.84 -14.84 -8.71
C ALA A 10 8.40 -14.63 -8.22
N VAL A 11 8.21 -13.80 -7.19
CA VAL A 11 6.87 -13.49 -6.63
C VAL A 11 5.95 -12.86 -7.68
N LEU A 12 6.42 -11.88 -8.46
CA LEU A 12 5.60 -11.24 -9.51
C LEU A 12 5.23 -12.20 -10.65
N GLY A 13 6.07 -13.21 -10.94
CA GLY A 13 5.77 -14.26 -11.92
C GLY A 13 4.91 -15.41 -11.37
N GLU A 14 4.78 -15.50 -10.05
CA GLU A 14 3.95 -16.48 -9.32
C GLU A 14 2.62 -15.89 -8.85
N LEU A 15 2.42 -14.58 -8.95
CA LEU A 15 1.11 -13.99 -8.72
C LEU A 15 0.14 -14.54 -9.76
N ASP A 16 -0.93 -15.16 -9.28
CA ASP A 16 -2.05 -15.56 -10.11
C ASP A 16 -2.43 -14.37 -11.02
N PRO A 17 -2.56 -14.53 -12.35
CA PRO A 17 -3.07 -13.47 -13.21
C PRO A 17 -4.41 -12.89 -12.74
N SER A 18 -5.18 -13.63 -11.93
CA SER A 18 -6.40 -13.15 -11.27
C SER A 18 -6.17 -12.41 -9.95
N TYR A 19 -4.92 -12.24 -9.49
CA TYR A 19 -4.57 -11.51 -8.27
C TYR A 19 -4.77 -10.01 -8.48
N TYR A 20 -6.00 -9.58 -8.24
CA TYR A 20 -6.43 -8.20 -8.35
C TYR A 20 -7.26 -7.82 -7.12
N PRO A 21 -6.59 -7.51 -5.99
CA PRO A 21 -7.27 -7.21 -4.73
C PRO A 21 -8.38 -6.16 -4.81
N PRO A 22 -8.29 -5.09 -5.65
CA PRO A 22 -9.33 -4.07 -5.73
C PRO A 22 -10.73 -4.58 -6.12
N ALA A 23 -10.83 -5.68 -6.87
CA ALA A 23 -12.13 -6.27 -7.25
C ALA A 23 -12.70 -7.23 -6.19
N LEU A 24 -11.94 -7.55 -5.14
CA LEU A 24 -12.36 -8.51 -4.13
C LEU A 24 -13.40 -7.87 -3.20
N THR A 25 -14.47 -8.61 -2.94
CA THR A 25 -15.58 -8.19 -2.08
C THR A 25 -15.39 -8.64 -0.63
N GLY A 26 -16.22 -8.12 0.29
CA GLY A 26 -16.23 -8.47 1.71
C GLY A 26 -15.43 -7.50 2.58
N LEU A 27 -15.31 -7.80 3.88
CA LEU A 27 -14.52 -6.99 4.81
C LEU A 27 -13.03 -7.32 4.66
N ARG A 28 -12.29 -6.47 3.94
CA ARG A 28 -10.88 -6.71 3.55
C ARG A 28 -9.86 -5.74 4.18
N GLY A 29 -10.32 -4.72 4.90
CA GLY A 29 -9.48 -3.85 5.73
C GLY A 29 -9.10 -4.56 7.03
N ASN A 30 -9.29 -3.90 8.16
CA ASN A 30 -9.19 -4.58 9.46
C ASN A 30 -10.20 -5.75 9.50
N HIS A 31 -9.70 -6.95 9.73
CA HIS A 31 -10.45 -8.20 9.73
C HIS A 31 -9.96 -9.08 10.88
N PRO A 32 -10.74 -10.08 11.34
CA PRO A 32 -10.25 -11.02 12.36
C PRO A 32 -8.89 -11.60 11.94
N GLY A 33 -7.88 -11.49 12.80
CA GLY A 33 -6.49 -11.83 12.47
C GLY A 33 -5.57 -10.63 12.22
N SER A 34 -6.08 -9.51 11.69
CA SER A 34 -5.22 -8.37 11.29
C SER A 34 -4.69 -7.54 12.46
N PHE A 35 -5.21 -7.75 13.66
CA PHE A 35 -4.87 -7.03 14.89
C PHE A 35 -4.39 -7.95 16.02
N ASP A 36 -4.45 -9.28 15.83
CA ASP A 36 -4.22 -10.26 16.89
C ASP A 36 -2.83 -10.12 17.51
N ASP A 37 -1.79 -9.97 16.69
CA ASP A 37 -0.43 -9.81 17.18
C ASP A 37 -0.19 -8.44 17.83
N ALA A 38 -0.73 -7.36 17.24
CA ALA A 38 -0.61 -6.02 17.82
C ALA A 38 -1.31 -5.94 19.19
N HIS A 39 -2.51 -6.50 19.30
CA HIS A 39 -3.27 -6.57 20.55
C HIS A 39 -2.60 -7.49 21.56
N GLY A 40 -2.14 -8.68 21.16
CA GLY A 40 -1.39 -9.57 22.04
C GLY A 40 -0.16 -8.87 22.64
N ARG A 41 0.56 -8.08 21.84
CA ARG A 41 1.68 -7.27 22.37
C ARG A 41 1.23 -6.20 23.36
N ALA A 42 0.17 -5.46 23.03
CA ALA A 42 -0.24 -4.28 23.79
C ALA A 42 -1.08 -4.58 25.04
N LEU A 43 -1.85 -5.68 25.02
CA LEU A 43 -2.83 -6.03 26.05
C LEU A 43 -2.41 -7.24 26.88
N GLU A 44 -1.56 -8.11 26.34
CA GLU A 44 -1.18 -9.38 26.97
C GLU A 44 0.34 -9.50 27.20
N ASP A 45 1.10 -8.43 26.94
CA ASP A 45 2.58 -8.41 27.02
C ASP A 45 3.26 -9.53 26.21
N LYS A 46 2.58 -10.04 25.16
CA LYS A 46 3.13 -11.08 24.28
C LYS A 46 4.48 -10.60 23.73
N SER A 47 5.49 -11.44 23.87
CA SER A 47 6.86 -11.17 23.43
C SER A 47 7.48 -12.32 22.65
N ASP A 48 6.83 -13.49 22.65
CA ASP A 48 7.20 -14.65 21.84
C ASP A 48 6.27 -14.75 20.62
N TRP A 49 6.89 -14.88 19.44
CA TRP A 49 6.23 -14.99 18.14
C TRP A 49 6.58 -16.31 17.44
N GLY A 50 7.16 -17.26 18.18
CA GLY A 50 7.61 -18.54 17.66
C GLY A 50 9.01 -18.50 17.05
N PRO A 51 9.46 -19.63 16.47
CA PRO A 51 10.80 -19.74 15.92
C PRO A 51 10.99 -18.78 14.73
N THR A 52 12.12 -18.08 14.70
CA THR A 52 12.50 -17.25 13.57
C THR A 52 13.34 -18.03 12.58
N THR A 53 13.23 -17.68 11.29
CA THR A 53 14.08 -18.24 10.24
C THR A 53 15.07 -17.18 9.80
N LYS A 54 16.35 -17.52 9.74
CA LYS A 54 17.36 -16.65 9.14
C LYS A 54 17.22 -16.69 7.62
N LEU A 55 16.73 -15.59 7.06
CA LEU A 55 16.67 -15.40 5.61
C LEU A 55 18.09 -15.19 5.05
N LYS A 56 18.30 -15.58 3.79
CA LYS A 56 19.59 -15.35 3.08
C LYS A 56 19.64 -13.96 2.46
N GLU A 57 18.48 -13.33 2.36
CA GLU A 57 18.27 -12.03 1.76
C GLU A 57 18.69 -10.90 2.71
N GLU A 58 19.50 -10.00 2.20
CA GLU A 58 19.78 -8.71 2.83
C GLU A 58 18.94 -7.61 2.17
N TYR A 59 18.63 -6.56 2.94
CA TYR A 59 17.85 -5.40 2.52
C TYR A 59 18.49 -4.13 3.07
N ASP A 60 18.56 -3.08 2.26
CA ASP A 60 19.07 -1.77 2.67
C ASP A 60 18.07 -1.01 3.56
N LEU A 61 16.77 -1.32 3.41
CA LEU A 61 15.68 -0.74 4.20
C LEU A 61 14.56 -1.77 4.37
N ILE A 62 14.00 -1.84 5.59
CA ILE A 62 12.76 -2.55 5.89
C ILE A 62 11.71 -1.52 6.30
N VAL A 63 10.56 -1.56 5.64
CA VAL A 63 9.40 -0.71 5.91
C VAL A 63 8.25 -1.58 6.40
N VAL A 64 7.70 -1.25 7.57
CA VAL A 64 6.52 -1.91 8.13
C VAL A 64 5.30 -1.04 7.83
N GLY A 65 4.38 -1.57 7.03
CA GLY A 65 3.19 -0.91 6.50
C GLY A 65 3.35 -0.50 5.03
N GLY A 66 2.48 -1.03 4.17
CA GLY A 66 2.38 -0.72 2.73
C GLY A 66 1.44 0.44 2.42
N GLY A 67 1.13 1.29 3.39
CA GLY A 67 0.34 2.52 3.19
C GLY A 67 1.12 3.64 2.51
N ILE A 68 0.46 4.77 2.24
CA ILE A 68 1.06 5.94 1.58
C ILE A 68 2.38 6.40 2.22
N SER A 69 2.47 6.39 3.56
CA SER A 69 3.68 6.79 4.28
C SER A 69 4.83 5.80 4.07
N GLY A 70 4.57 4.50 4.15
CA GLY A 70 5.59 3.46 3.95
C GLY A 70 6.07 3.40 2.50
N LEU A 71 5.15 3.46 1.55
CA LEU A 71 5.48 3.56 0.13
C LEU A 71 6.28 4.83 -0.19
N SER A 72 5.93 5.96 0.42
CA SER A 72 6.70 7.21 0.28
C SER A 72 8.10 7.08 0.87
N ALA A 73 8.25 6.43 2.03
CA ALA A 73 9.56 6.20 2.64
C ALA A 73 10.46 5.34 1.73
N ALA A 74 9.93 4.23 1.20
CA ALA A 74 10.65 3.39 0.25
C ALA A 74 11.06 4.17 -1.03
N PHE A 75 10.12 4.95 -1.57
CA PHE A 75 10.34 5.75 -2.77
C PHE A 75 11.41 6.84 -2.57
N PHE A 76 11.34 7.60 -1.48
CA PHE A 76 12.33 8.64 -1.19
C PHE A 76 13.69 8.06 -0.82
N TYR A 77 13.74 6.92 -0.13
CA TYR A 77 14.98 6.22 0.15
C TYR A 77 15.71 5.84 -1.13
N GLN A 78 15.01 5.27 -2.12
CA GLN A 78 15.63 4.95 -3.41
C GLN A 78 15.98 6.20 -4.24
N GLN A 79 15.24 7.30 -4.13
CA GLN A 79 15.62 8.57 -4.76
C GLN A 79 16.94 9.11 -4.19
N GLU A 80 17.15 8.98 -2.88
CA GLU A 80 18.34 9.51 -2.19
C GLU A 80 19.55 8.57 -2.34
N HIS A 81 19.34 7.26 -2.23
CA HIS A 81 20.42 6.28 -2.10
C HIS A 81 20.65 5.40 -3.34
N GLY A 82 19.81 5.52 -4.37
CA GLY A 82 19.92 4.77 -5.61
C GLY A 82 18.80 3.74 -5.81
N LYS A 83 18.43 3.51 -7.08
CA LYS A 83 17.39 2.53 -7.46
C LYS A 83 17.83 1.08 -7.32
N ASP A 84 19.13 0.85 -7.18
CA ASP A 84 19.74 -0.46 -6.89
C ASP A 84 19.51 -0.91 -5.44
N LYS A 85 19.08 0.00 -4.55
CA LYS A 85 18.77 -0.32 -3.16
C LYS A 85 17.58 -1.25 -3.04
N LYS A 86 17.74 -2.28 -2.21
CA LYS A 86 16.76 -3.34 -2.00
C LYS A 86 15.93 -3.04 -0.76
N VAL A 87 14.67 -2.66 -0.98
CA VAL A 87 13.72 -2.33 0.08
C VAL A 87 12.73 -3.48 0.28
N LEU A 88 12.52 -3.91 1.52
CA LEU A 88 11.44 -4.82 1.91
C LEU A 88 10.28 -4.01 2.47
N ILE A 89 9.08 -4.19 1.95
CA ILE A 89 7.85 -3.63 2.51
C ILE A 89 7.01 -4.78 3.04
N LEU A 90 6.61 -4.69 4.31
CA LEU A 90 5.75 -5.64 4.99
C LEU A 90 4.36 -5.05 5.14
N GLU A 91 3.35 -5.67 4.53
CA GLU A 91 1.94 -5.28 4.63
C GLU A 91 1.12 -6.49 5.11
N ASN A 92 0.27 -6.28 6.12
CA ASN A 92 -0.55 -7.37 6.66
C ASN A 92 -1.86 -7.55 5.86
N HIS A 93 -2.27 -6.51 5.13
CA HIS A 93 -3.46 -6.54 4.29
C HIS A 93 -3.19 -7.24 2.95
N GLY A 94 -4.27 -7.71 2.33
CA GLY A 94 -4.22 -8.33 1.00
C GLY A 94 -4.00 -7.35 -0.15
N ASP A 95 -3.83 -6.06 0.12
CA ASP A 95 -3.45 -5.03 -0.85
C ASP A 95 -2.62 -3.94 -0.16
N PHE A 96 -1.83 -3.20 -0.95
CA PHE A 96 -1.12 -2.02 -0.46
C PHE A 96 -2.02 -0.77 -0.50
N GLY A 97 -1.55 0.33 0.07
CA GLY A 97 -2.21 1.64 0.04
C GLY A 97 -2.87 2.05 1.36
N GLY A 98 -3.13 1.11 2.27
CA GLY A 98 -3.73 1.39 3.58
C GLY A 98 -5.07 2.12 3.43
N GLN A 99 -5.24 3.27 4.09
CA GLN A 99 -6.44 4.11 3.95
C GLN A 99 -6.68 4.59 2.49
N CYS A 100 -5.65 4.57 1.64
CA CYS A 100 -5.75 4.93 0.24
C CYS A 100 -5.96 3.71 -0.69
N ALA A 101 -6.28 2.53 -0.14
CA ALA A 101 -6.60 1.35 -0.95
C ALA A 101 -7.84 1.61 -1.83
N ARG A 102 -7.82 1.02 -3.04
CA ARG A 102 -8.89 1.14 -4.03
C ARG A 102 -9.88 -0.01 -3.87
N ASN A 103 -11.16 0.31 -3.70
CA ASN A 103 -12.24 -0.66 -3.76
C ASN A 103 -13.02 -0.50 -5.07
N GLU A 104 -13.31 -1.60 -5.75
CA GLU A 104 -14.08 -1.61 -6.99
C GLU A 104 -15.40 -2.37 -6.80
N HIS A 105 -16.46 -1.84 -7.39
CA HIS A 105 -17.77 -2.49 -7.45
C HIS A 105 -18.36 -2.38 -8.84
N THR A 106 -19.02 -3.42 -9.31
CA THR A 106 -19.60 -3.47 -10.66
C THR A 106 -21.13 -3.45 -10.57
N ILE A 107 -21.77 -2.47 -11.22
CA ILE A 107 -23.23 -2.35 -11.31
C ILE A 107 -23.62 -2.44 -12.79
N GLY A 108 -24.15 -3.57 -13.25
CA GLY A 108 -24.30 -3.83 -14.68
C GLY A 108 -22.94 -3.85 -15.37
N ASP A 109 -22.77 -3.12 -16.47
CA ASP A 109 -21.50 -3.05 -17.22
C ASP A 109 -20.53 -1.98 -16.69
N ASN A 110 -20.83 -1.42 -15.51
CA ASN A 110 -20.22 -0.20 -15.00
C ASN A 110 -19.40 -0.47 -13.74
N THR A 111 -18.06 -0.39 -13.84
CA THR A 111 -17.18 -0.35 -12.66
C THR A 111 -17.30 1.00 -11.96
N ARG A 112 -17.36 0.97 -10.63
CA ARG A 112 -17.41 2.10 -9.72
C ARG A 112 -16.28 1.97 -8.72
N LEU A 113 -15.63 3.09 -8.43
CA LEU A 113 -14.57 3.17 -7.43
C LEU A 113 -15.17 3.68 -6.12
N ILE A 114 -14.80 3.04 -5.02
CA ILE A 114 -15.16 3.44 -3.66
C ILE A 114 -13.87 3.60 -2.84
N LEU A 115 -13.92 4.50 -1.87
CA LEU A 115 -12.84 4.80 -0.93
C LEU A 115 -12.57 3.64 0.04
N GLY A 116 -11.29 3.35 0.29
CA GLY A 116 -10.84 2.53 1.43
C GLY A 116 -10.81 3.28 2.77
N GLY A 117 -10.92 4.61 2.73
CA GLY A 117 -10.98 5.50 3.90
C GLY A 117 -10.57 6.92 3.54
N SER A 118 -9.55 7.08 2.70
CA SER A 118 -9.20 8.33 2.05
C SER A 118 -10.18 8.61 0.90
N GLN A 119 -10.91 9.72 0.99
CA GLN A 119 -11.97 10.05 0.02
C GLN A 119 -11.47 10.85 -1.18
N THR A 120 -10.79 11.97 -0.95
CA THR A 120 -10.49 12.93 -2.01
C THR A 120 -9.21 13.73 -1.74
N MET A 121 -8.59 14.23 -2.81
CA MET A 121 -7.45 15.14 -2.72
C MET A 121 -7.94 16.59 -2.67
N VAL A 122 -8.22 17.07 -1.46
CA VAL A 122 -8.59 18.48 -1.25
C VAL A 122 -7.42 19.39 -1.62
N SER A 123 -7.71 20.46 -2.36
CA SER A 123 -6.78 21.49 -2.82
C SER A 123 -5.46 20.89 -3.36
N PRO A 124 -5.50 20.12 -4.46
CA PRO A 124 -4.36 19.35 -4.96
C PRO A 124 -3.15 20.22 -5.32
N HIS A 125 -3.40 21.49 -5.69
CA HIS A 125 -2.38 22.47 -6.04
C HIS A 125 -1.79 23.20 -4.83
N ALA A 126 -2.49 23.22 -3.68
CA ALA A 126 -2.06 23.93 -2.48
C ALA A 126 -1.36 22.98 -1.49
N ARG A 127 -0.26 22.36 -1.95
CA ARG A 127 0.51 21.37 -1.17
C ARG A 127 1.97 21.81 -1.03
N SER A 128 2.70 21.14 -0.14
CA SER A 128 4.14 21.39 0.01
C SER A 128 4.89 21.04 -1.28
N LYS A 129 6.06 21.67 -1.48
CA LYS A 129 6.93 21.38 -2.64
C LYS A 129 7.27 19.91 -2.77
N THR A 130 7.48 19.21 -1.65
CA THR A 130 7.75 17.77 -1.60
C THR A 130 6.58 16.96 -2.19
N VAL A 131 5.35 17.30 -1.81
CA VAL A 131 4.15 16.58 -2.28
C VAL A 131 3.91 16.87 -3.76
N LEU A 132 4.05 18.12 -4.21
CA LEU A 132 3.90 18.46 -5.63
C LEU A 132 4.97 17.78 -6.50
N LYS A 133 6.21 17.68 -6.01
CA LYS A 133 7.27 16.92 -6.68
C LYS A 133 6.90 15.43 -6.74
N LEU A 134 6.42 14.85 -5.63
CA LEU A 134 5.99 13.46 -5.60
C LEU A 134 4.89 13.19 -6.64
N TYR A 135 3.87 14.04 -6.72
CA TYR A 135 2.81 13.91 -7.72
C TYR A 135 3.36 13.90 -9.14
N LYS A 136 4.27 14.83 -9.44
CA LYS A 136 4.95 14.88 -10.74
C LYS A 136 5.77 13.62 -11.01
N ASP A 137 6.56 13.16 -10.04
CA ASP A 137 7.41 11.98 -10.19
C ASP A 137 6.59 10.69 -10.39
N LEU A 138 5.39 10.62 -9.80
CA LEU A 138 4.43 9.53 -9.97
C LEU A 138 3.58 9.66 -11.24
N GLY A 139 3.73 10.74 -12.02
CA GLY A 139 2.94 10.98 -13.23
C GLY A 139 1.48 11.38 -12.97
N ILE A 140 1.17 11.90 -11.77
CA ILE A 140 -0.17 12.39 -11.45
C ILE A 140 -0.37 13.74 -12.14
N ASP A 141 -1.32 13.78 -13.07
CA ASP A 141 -1.74 15.00 -13.74
C ASP A 141 -2.74 15.80 -12.88
N LEU A 142 -2.25 16.88 -12.27
CA LEU A 142 -3.08 17.74 -11.41
C LEU A 142 -4.09 18.57 -12.20
N GLU A 143 -3.89 18.77 -13.51
CA GLU A 143 -4.81 19.54 -14.34
C GLU A 143 -6.18 18.86 -14.47
N ARG A 144 -6.20 17.52 -14.41
CA ARG A 144 -7.45 16.73 -14.39
C ARG A 144 -8.36 17.09 -13.21
N PHE A 145 -7.80 17.58 -12.11
CA PHE A 145 -8.59 17.96 -10.93
C PHE A 145 -9.30 19.29 -11.08
N LYS A 146 -9.03 20.09 -12.13
CA LYS A 146 -9.75 21.34 -12.39
C LYS A 146 -11.20 21.10 -12.81
N THR A 147 -11.48 19.96 -13.44
CA THR A 147 -12.81 19.58 -13.93
C THR A 147 -13.40 18.37 -13.20
N ALA A 148 -12.66 17.78 -12.25
CA ALA A 148 -13.08 16.59 -11.51
C ALA A 148 -13.99 16.89 -10.32
N TYR A 149 -14.08 18.15 -9.89
CA TYR A 149 -14.92 18.58 -8.77
C TYR A 149 -16.05 19.45 -9.28
N ASP A 150 -17.28 19.15 -8.84
CA ASP A 150 -18.40 20.07 -8.95
C ASP A 150 -18.28 21.11 -7.84
N VAL A 151 -17.96 22.34 -8.23
CA VAL A 151 -17.68 23.46 -7.31
C VAL A 151 -18.76 24.54 -7.36
N ASP A 152 -19.81 24.34 -8.16
CA ASP A 152 -20.86 25.34 -8.45
C ASP A 152 -22.19 25.03 -7.73
N PHE A 153 -22.12 24.39 -6.55
CA PHE A 153 -23.31 24.00 -5.76
C PHE A 153 -23.94 25.13 -4.94
#